data_AF-A0A1F6V8J2-F1
#
_entry.id   AF-A0A1F6V8J2-F1
#
_cell.length_a   1.000
_cell.length_b   1.000
_cell.length_c   1.000
_cell.angle_alpha   90.00
_cell.angle_beta   90.00
_cell.angle_gamma   90.00
#
_symmetry.space_group_name_H-M   'P 1'
#
loop_
_entity.id
_entity.type
_entity.pdbx_description
1 polymer ?
#
loop_
_entity_poly.entity_id
_entity_poly.type
_entity_poly.pdbx_seq_one_letter_code
_entity_poly.pdbx_strand_id
1 'polypeptide(L)'
;MARKIDKQKAILMRKKGMSYSQIKDKLGISKSTLSGWLYNMPLSEKRIRELQADSPIRIEHYRNTMRMKREAKFLKAYELISKKIGKFTERELFLSGLFLYWAEGGKTKNGTTCLTNTNPNMLKFFINWLKVFNVSKEKLRVHLHLYSDMNIKRQEKYWSRELGIPLKQFRKSYIKKSLSSAITYKNGFGQGTCTVSVYLTEVTAQVLMGIKYIQDSLVF
;
A
#
# COMPACT_ATOMS: atom_id res chain seq x y z
N MET A 1 -14.95 -57.33 19.87
CA MET A 1 -13.52 -57.63 19.58
C MET A 1 -12.80 -56.50 18.82
N ALA A 2 -13.40 -55.87 17.81
CA ALA A 2 -12.76 -54.83 16.97
C ALA A 2 -12.04 -53.70 17.75
N ARG A 3 -12.71 -53.08 18.73
CA ARG A 3 -12.12 -51.94 19.47
C ARG A 3 -10.92 -52.28 20.38
N LYS A 4 -10.73 -53.56 20.77
CA LYS A 4 -9.60 -53.98 21.62
C LYS A 4 -8.29 -53.97 20.80
N ILE A 5 -8.36 -54.44 19.56
CA ILE A 5 -7.24 -54.44 18.61
C ILE A 5 -6.87 -52.99 18.26
N ASP A 6 -7.89 -52.15 18.01
CA ASP A 6 -7.68 -50.73 17.71
C ASP A 6 -7.06 -49.95 18.87
N LYS A 7 -7.48 -50.24 20.11
CA LYS A 7 -6.87 -49.66 21.31
C LYS A 7 -5.40 -50.04 21.44
N GLN A 8 -5.04 -51.30 21.20
CA GLN A 8 -3.65 -51.73 21.21
C GLN A 8 -2.82 -51.03 20.12
N LYS A 9 -3.36 -50.93 18.90
CA LYS A 9 -2.72 -50.18 17.80
C LYS A 9 -2.52 -48.70 18.17
N ALA A 10 -3.53 -48.06 18.76
CA ALA A 10 -3.46 -46.66 19.20
C ALA A 10 -2.38 -46.46 20.28
N ILE A 11 -2.26 -47.37 21.26
CA ILE A 11 -1.22 -47.33 22.30
C ILE A 11 0.17 -47.44 21.68
N LEU A 12 0.37 -48.37 20.74
CA LEU A 12 1.65 -48.53 20.05
C LEU A 12 2.01 -47.29 19.22
N MET A 13 1.05 -46.72 18.48
CA MET A 13 1.25 -45.48 17.73
C MET A 13 1.56 -44.30 18.65
N ARG A 14 0.93 -44.24 19.82
CA ARG A 14 1.18 -43.19 20.82
C ARG A 14 2.58 -43.27 21.42
N LYS A 15 3.07 -44.49 21.74
CA LYS A 15 4.46 -44.71 22.18
C LYS A 15 5.48 -44.26 21.13
N LYS A 16 5.14 -44.35 19.84
CA LYS A 16 5.94 -43.83 18.72
C LYS A 16 5.88 -42.30 18.55
N GLY A 17 5.20 -41.58 19.45
CA GLY A 17 5.16 -40.11 19.43
C GLY A 17 4.09 -39.51 18.51
N MET A 18 3.08 -40.28 18.08
CA MET A 18 1.99 -39.75 17.23
C MET A 18 0.96 -38.92 18.03
N SER A 19 0.45 -37.87 17.41
CA SER A 19 -0.63 -37.03 17.96
C SER A 19 -2.00 -37.71 17.82
N TYR A 20 -3.00 -37.26 18.58
CA TYR A 20 -4.36 -37.78 18.44
C TYR A 20 -4.94 -37.55 17.05
N SER A 21 -4.57 -36.45 16.37
CA SER A 21 -4.96 -36.21 14.97
C SER A 21 -4.36 -37.29 14.05
N GLN A 22 -3.05 -37.55 14.17
CA GLN A 22 -2.37 -38.55 13.33
C GLN A 22 -2.92 -39.98 13.55
N ILE A 23 -3.25 -40.34 14.80
CA ILE A 23 -3.84 -41.66 15.12
C ILE A 23 -5.27 -41.73 14.58
N LYS A 24 -6.06 -40.65 14.70
CA LYS A 24 -7.39 -40.56 14.11
C LYS A 24 -7.33 -40.77 12.59
N ASP A 25 -6.42 -40.09 11.89
CA ASP A 25 -6.35 -40.15 10.44
C ASP A 25 -5.95 -41.55 9.94
N LYS A 26 -5.20 -42.33 10.74
CA LYS A 26 -4.80 -43.70 10.41
C LYS A 26 -5.82 -44.77 10.76
N LEU A 27 -6.55 -44.61 11.87
CA LEU A 27 -7.47 -45.64 12.39
C LEU A 27 -8.96 -45.29 12.20
N GLY A 28 -9.29 -44.06 11.78
CA GLY A 28 -10.66 -43.58 11.66
C GLY A 28 -11.37 -43.35 13.00
N ILE A 29 -10.66 -43.39 14.12
CA ILE A 29 -11.24 -43.35 15.48
C ILE A 29 -11.41 -41.89 15.94
N SER A 30 -12.55 -41.58 16.56
CA SER A 30 -12.81 -40.24 17.08
C SER A 30 -11.77 -39.81 18.12
N LYS A 31 -11.45 -38.50 18.17
CA LYS A 31 -10.51 -37.93 19.15
C LYS A 31 -11.00 -38.11 20.59
N SER A 32 -12.31 -38.11 20.82
CA SER A 32 -12.89 -38.33 22.15
C SER A 32 -12.56 -39.74 22.69
N THR A 33 -12.68 -40.76 21.83
CA THR A 33 -12.33 -42.15 22.15
C THR A 33 -10.83 -42.33 22.39
N LEU A 34 -9.98 -41.72 21.56
CA LEU A 34 -8.53 -41.73 21.75
C LEU A 34 -8.12 -41.04 23.05
N SER A 35 -8.79 -39.95 23.41
CA SER A 35 -8.56 -39.24 24.67
C SER A 35 -8.79 -40.17 25.87
N GLY A 36 -9.92 -40.90 25.89
CA GLY A 36 -10.21 -41.85 26.95
C GLY A 36 -9.22 -43.02 27.04
N TRP A 37 -8.59 -43.42 25.93
CA TRP A 37 -7.63 -44.54 25.92
C TRP A 37 -6.20 -44.12 26.24
N LEU A 38 -5.81 -42.91 25.87
CA LEU A 38 -4.42 -42.43 25.89
C LEU A 38 -4.20 -41.29 26.88
N TYR A 39 -5.19 -40.96 27.72
CA TYR A 39 -5.16 -39.88 28.71
C TYR A 39 -3.86 -39.87 29.53
N ASN A 40 -3.44 -41.03 30.05
CA ASN A 40 -2.23 -41.18 30.86
C ASN A 40 -0.92 -41.28 30.05
N MET A 41 -0.95 -40.96 28.76
CA MET A 41 0.21 -41.03 27.85
C MET A 41 0.45 -39.67 27.16
N PRO A 42 0.84 -38.62 27.91
CA PRO A 42 1.21 -37.34 27.31
C PRO A 42 2.44 -37.48 26.41
N LEU A 43 2.53 -36.66 25.37
CA LEU A 43 3.76 -36.54 24.58
C LEU A 43 4.78 -35.68 25.34
N SER A 44 6.07 -35.89 25.09
CA SER A 44 7.11 -35.02 25.62
C SER A 44 6.97 -33.58 25.09
N GLU A 45 7.40 -32.59 25.87
CA GLU A 45 7.37 -31.19 25.43
C GLU A 45 8.12 -30.97 24.12
N LYS A 46 9.27 -31.66 23.94
CA LYS A 46 10.03 -31.63 22.68
C LYS A 46 9.18 -32.10 21.50
N ARG A 47 8.46 -33.22 21.65
CA ARG A 47 7.60 -33.75 20.59
C ARG A 47 6.38 -32.88 20.34
N ILE A 48 5.80 -32.28 21.38
CA ILE A 48 4.73 -31.29 21.25
C ILE A 48 5.24 -30.10 20.44
N ARG A 49 6.43 -29.57 20.75
CA ARG A 49 7.06 -28.50 19.97
C ARG A 49 7.31 -28.93 18.53
N GLU A 50 7.82 -30.13 18.24
CA GLU A 50 7.97 -30.62 16.86
C GLU A 50 6.65 -30.71 16.09
N LEU A 51 5.56 -31.11 16.75
CA LEU A 51 4.22 -31.18 16.15
C LEU A 51 3.56 -29.80 15.99
N GLN A 52 3.95 -28.83 16.82
CA GLN A 52 3.46 -27.45 16.82
C GLN A 52 4.33 -26.50 15.99
N ALA A 53 5.61 -26.84 15.80
CA ALA A 53 6.61 -26.03 15.11
C ALA A 53 6.20 -25.86 13.65
N ASP A 54 6.11 -24.59 13.26
CA ASP A 54 6.30 -24.08 11.91
C ASP A 54 5.79 -24.96 10.78
N SER A 55 4.56 -25.49 10.88
CA SER A 55 3.89 -26.02 9.71
C SER A 55 3.70 -24.84 8.74
N PRO A 56 4.43 -24.79 7.60
CA PRO A 56 4.32 -23.65 6.69
C PRO A 56 2.89 -23.48 6.22
N ILE A 57 2.16 -24.60 6.09
CA ILE A 57 0.72 -24.68 5.81
C ILE A 57 -0.11 -23.95 6.88
N ARG A 58 0.14 -24.16 8.18
CA ARG A 58 -0.58 -23.47 9.26
C ARG A 58 -0.26 -21.97 9.28
N ILE A 59 1.00 -21.60 9.07
CA ILE A 59 1.43 -20.19 8.97
C ILE A 59 0.74 -19.53 7.78
N GLU A 60 0.71 -20.19 6.62
CA GLU A 60 0.07 -19.71 5.41
C GLU A 60 -1.45 -19.60 5.57
N HIS A 61 -2.12 -20.59 6.16
CA HIS A 61 -3.54 -20.50 6.49
C HIS A 61 -3.85 -19.33 7.43
N TYR A 62 -3.02 -19.11 8.44
CA TYR A 62 -3.16 -17.96 9.32
C TYR A 62 -2.98 -16.64 8.56
N ARG A 63 -1.93 -16.53 7.73
CA ARG A 63 -1.68 -15.35 6.89
C ARG A 63 -2.85 -15.07 5.95
N ASN A 64 -3.39 -16.11 5.31
CA ASN A 64 -4.55 -16.01 4.42
C ASN A 64 -5.80 -15.60 5.19
N THR A 65 -6.06 -16.19 6.35
CA THR A 65 -7.19 -15.81 7.22
C THR A 65 -7.09 -14.35 7.65
N MET A 66 -5.91 -13.91 8.09
CA MET A 66 -5.67 -12.53 8.51
C MET A 66 -5.75 -11.55 7.35
N ARG A 67 -5.28 -11.94 6.16
CA ARG A 67 -5.43 -11.17 4.93
C ARG A 67 -6.91 -10.97 4.59
N MET A 68 -7.71 -12.04 4.57
CA MET A 68 -9.15 -11.97 4.31
C MET A 68 -9.88 -11.09 5.33
N LYS A 69 -9.55 -11.22 6.63
CA LYS A 69 -10.10 -10.33 7.67
C LYS A 69 -9.76 -8.86 7.44
N ARG A 70 -8.52 -8.57 7.03
CA ARG A 70 -8.07 -7.21 6.70
C ARG A 70 -8.80 -6.66 5.47
N GLU A 71 -8.91 -7.46 4.41
CA GLU A 71 -9.61 -7.08 3.18
C GLU A 71 -11.09 -6.79 3.45
N ALA A 72 -11.76 -7.64 4.23
CA ALA A 72 -13.15 -7.41 4.65
C ALA A 72 -13.31 -6.13 5.49
N LYS A 73 -12.36 -5.85 6.40
CA LYS A 73 -12.34 -4.61 7.18
C LYS A 73 -12.18 -3.38 6.27
N PHE A 74 -11.26 -3.45 5.30
CA PHE A 74 -10.99 -2.37 4.37
C PHE A 74 -12.16 -2.12 3.43
N LEU A 75 -12.83 -3.17 2.94
CA LEU A 75 -14.01 -3.04 2.10
C LEU A 75 -15.15 -2.33 2.84
N LYS A 76 -15.45 -2.74 4.09
CA LYS A 76 -16.45 -2.07 4.94
C LYS A 76 -16.12 -0.59 5.16
N ALA A 77 -14.86 -0.28 5.43
CA ALA A 77 -14.42 1.10 5.59
C ALA A 77 -14.55 1.90 4.28
N TYR A 78 -14.18 1.30 3.15
CA TYR A 78 -14.30 1.90 1.82
C TYR A 78 -15.75 2.24 1.50
N GLU A 79 -16.70 1.32 1.71
CA GLU A 79 -18.13 1.55 1.49
C GLU A 79 -18.70 2.64 2.40
N LEU A 80 -18.28 2.69 3.66
CA LEU A 80 -18.72 3.73 4.60
C LEU A 80 -18.21 5.11 4.17
N ILE A 81 -16.92 5.21 3.83
CA ILE A 81 -16.28 6.49 3.48
C ILE A 81 -16.71 6.96 2.09
N SER A 82 -16.88 6.06 1.11
CA SER A 82 -17.34 6.44 -0.23
C SER A 82 -18.72 7.07 -0.20
N LYS A 83 -19.62 6.58 0.65
CA LYS A 83 -20.94 7.20 0.89
C LYS A 83 -20.84 8.58 1.53
N LYS A 84 -19.90 8.78 2.47
CA LYS A 84 -19.67 10.10 3.10
C LYS A 84 -19.06 11.12 2.15
N ILE A 85 -18.13 10.68 1.29
CA ILE A 85 -17.52 11.54 0.27
C ILE A 85 -18.56 11.89 -0.81
N GLY A 86 -19.40 10.93 -1.21
CA GLY A 86 -20.39 11.14 -2.25
C GLY A 86 -19.77 11.32 -3.64
N LYS A 87 -20.42 12.15 -4.47
CA LYS A 87 -19.90 12.47 -5.81
C LYS A 87 -18.77 13.49 -5.69
N PHE A 88 -17.67 13.22 -6.37
CA PHE A 88 -16.54 14.14 -6.44
C PHE A 88 -16.80 15.17 -7.54
N THR A 89 -17.45 16.29 -7.20
CA THR A 89 -17.80 17.35 -8.15
C THR A 89 -16.63 18.31 -8.37
N GLU A 90 -16.83 19.30 -9.25
CA GLU A 90 -15.84 20.36 -9.48
C GLU A 90 -15.51 21.16 -8.21
N ARG A 91 -16.49 21.34 -7.31
CA ARG A 91 -16.27 21.99 -6.01
C ARG A 91 -15.32 21.19 -5.12
N GLU A 92 -15.53 19.87 -4.98
CA GLU A 92 -14.64 19.01 -4.20
C GLU A 92 -13.24 18.95 -4.81
N LEU A 93 -13.14 18.91 -6.14
CA LEU A 93 -11.86 18.98 -6.85
C LEU A 93 -11.14 20.30 -6.57
N PHE A 94 -11.83 21.43 -6.68
CA PHE A 94 -11.27 22.76 -6.45
C PHE A 94 -10.71 22.90 -5.03
N LEU A 95 -11.52 22.61 -4.01
CA LEU A 95 -11.12 22.72 -2.60
C LEU A 95 -10.00 21.74 -2.25
N SER A 96 -10.13 20.47 -2.66
CA SER A 96 -9.12 19.44 -2.38
C SER A 96 -7.77 19.77 -3.02
N GLY A 97 -7.77 20.38 -4.20
CA GLY A 97 -6.54 20.84 -4.84
C GLY A 97 -5.90 22.04 -4.14
N LEU A 98 -6.69 22.98 -3.58
CA LEU A 98 -6.15 24.04 -2.74
C LEU A 98 -5.47 23.47 -1.49
N PHE A 99 -6.10 22.51 -0.80
CA PHE A 99 -5.49 21.84 0.35
C PHE A 99 -4.25 21.03 -0.02
N LEU A 100 -4.28 20.30 -1.14
CA LEU A 100 -3.11 19.59 -1.66
C LEU A 100 -1.97 20.56 -1.94
N TYR A 101 -2.25 21.68 -2.61
CA TYR A 101 -1.25 22.69 -2.90
C TYR A 101 -0.72 23.37 -1.64
N TRP A 102 -1.58 23.61 -0.66
CA TRP A 102 -1.17 24.19 0.61
C TRP A 102 -0.17 23.28 1.36
N ALA A 103 -0.38 21.96 1.32
CA ALA A 103 0.46 20.96 1.95
C ALA A 103 1.76 20.65 1.17
N GLU A 104 1.67 20.44 -0.15
CA GLU A 104 2.74 19.85 -0.97
C GLU A 104 3.22 20.78 -2.11
N GLY A 105 2.52 21.89 -2.36
CA GLY A 105 2.81 22.82 -3.44
C GLY A 105 4.11 23.61 -3.23
N GLY A 106 4.78 23.93 -4.34
CA GLY A 106 6.01 24.73 -4.32
C GLY A 106 5.72 26.21 -4.05
N LYS A 107 6.35 26.78 -3.03
CA LYS A 107 6.12 28.17 -2.57
C LYS A 107 7.26 29.15 -2.92
N THR A 108 8.31 28.67 -3.59
CA THR A 108 9.59 29.38 -3.67
C THR A 108 9.81 30.20 -4.94
N LYS A 109 8.96 30.04 -5.97
CA LYS A 109 9.13 30.73 -7.26
C LYS A 109 7.89 31.53 -7.60
N ASN A 110 8.03 32.85 -7.64
CA ASN A 110 6.97 33.76 -8.05
C ASN A 110 6.46 33.39 -9.45
N GLY A 111 5.14 33.43 -9.63
CA GLY A 111 4.47 33.10 -10.90
C GLY A 111 4.55 31.63 -11.33
N THR A 112 4.96 30.71 -10.44
CA THR A 112 4.97 29.28 -10.71
C THR A 112 4.05 28.54 -9.76
N THR A 113 3.15 27.73 -10.32
CA THR A 113 2.38 26.75 -9.56
C THR A 113 2.94 25.37 -9.86
N CYS A 114 3.52 24.69 -8.86
CA CYS A 114 4.09 23.36 -9.05
C CYS A 114 3.81 22.42 -7.88
N LEU A 115 3.79 21.12 -8.19
CA LEU A 115 3.68 20.03 -7.23
C LEU A 115 4.79 19.02 -7.49
N THR A 116 5.46 18.59 -6.42
CA THR A 116 6.54 17.60 -6.49
C THR A 116 6.16 16.38 -5.67
N ASN A 117 6.10 15.20 -6.29
CA ASN A 117 5.75 13.98 -5.56
C ASN A 117 6.34 12.72 -6.22
N THR A 118 6.47 11.64 -5.44
CA THR A 118 6.85 10.32 -5.96
C THR A 118 5.63 9.50 -6.37
N ASN A 119 4.43 9.85 -5.89
CA ASN A 119 3.17 9.18 -6.19
C ASN A 119 2.54 9.74 -7.48
N PRO A 120 2.38 8.91 -8.54
CA PRO A 120 1.78 9.38 -9.80
C PRO A 120 0.32 9.80 -9.65
N ASN A 121 -0.45 9.23 -8.72
CA ASN A 121 -1.85 9.60 -8.53
C ASN A 121 -2.00 11.01 -7.96
N MET A 122 -1.07 11.46 -7.11
CA MET A 122 -1.03 12.84 -6.60
C MET A 122 -0.79 13.84 -7.73
N LEU A 123 0.13 13.52 -8.64
CA LEU A 123 0.42 14.37 -9.80
C LEU A 123 -0.70 14.33 -10.84
N LYS A 124 -1.33 13.18 -11.09
CA LYS A 124 -2.53 13.07 -11.94
C LYS A 124 -3.67 13.93 -11.40
N PHE A 125 -3.91 13.89 -10.09
CA PHE A 125 -4.90 14.74 -9.44
C PHE A 125 -4.56 16.21 -9.63
N PHE A 126 -3.32 16.63 -9.37
CA PHE A 126 -2.87 18.01 -9.56
C PHE A 126 -3.05 18.49 -11.01
N ILE A 127 -2.69 17.67 -12.01
CA ILE A 127 -2.93 17.98 -13.42
C ILE A 127 -4.42 18.15 -13.72
N ASN A 128 -5.29 17.32 -13.13
CA ASN A 128 -6.72 17.45 -13.31
C ASN A 128 -7.27 18.70 -12.62
N TRP A 129 -6.77 19.03 -11.43
CA TRP A 129 -7.13 20.24 -10.68
C TRP A 129 -6.74 21.53 -11.42
N LEU A 130 -5.57 21.54 -12.08
CA LEU A 130 -5.16 22.69 -12.91
C LEU A 130 -6.16 23.03 -14.03
N LYS A 131 -6.96 22.06 -14.49
CA LYS A 131 -8.03 22.33 -15.48
C LYS A 131 -9.13 23.24 -14.94
N VAL A 132 -9.36 23.27 -13.63
CA VAL A 132 -10.33 24.19 -12.98
C VAL A 132 -9.92 25.65 -13.21
N PHE A 133 -8.62 25.90 -13.43
CA PHE A 133 -8.08 27.22 -13.79
C PHE A 133 -7.84 27.36 -15.31
N ASN A 134 -8.51 26.56 -16.14
CA ASN A 134 -8.37 26.56 -17.60
C ASN A 134 -6.92 26.33 -18.10
N VAL A 135 -6.09 25.62 -17.33
CA VAL A 135 -4.73 25.29 -17.74
C VAL A 135 -4.73 24.07 -18.65
N SER A 136 -4.28 24.26 -19.88
CA SER A 136 -4.11 23.18 -20.85
C SER A 136 -2.82 22.38 -20.58
N LYS A 137 -2.81 21.09 -20.96
CA LYS A 137 -1.67 20.19 -20.69
C LYS A 137 -0.38 20.64 -21.36
N GLU A 138 -0.44 21.35 -22.48
CA GLU A 138 0.69 21.82 -23.28
C GLU A 138 1.51 22.90 -22.55
N LYS A 139 0.87 23.62 -21.61
CA LYS A 139 1.51 24.62 -20.76
C LYS A 139 2.33 24.01 -19.62
N LEU A 140 2.13 22.72 -19.33
CA LEU A 140 2.82 22.03 -18.25
C LEU A 140 4.30 21.79 -18.59
N ARG A 141 5.16 21.79 -17.59
CA ARG A 141 6.55 21.33 -17.69
C ARG A 141 6.82 20.31 -16.61
N VAL A 142 7.58 19.29 -16.97
CA VAL A 142 7.96 18.22 -16.06
C VAL A 142 9.45 18.32 -15.75
N HIS A 143 9.82 18.12 -14.49
CA HIS A 143 11.21 18.06 -14.07
C HIS A 143 11.38 16.87 -13.13
N LEU A 144 12.37 16.02 -13.39
CA LEU A 144 12.66 14.86 -12.56
C LEU A 144 13.86 15.13 -11.66
N HIS A 145 13.76 14.68 -10.42
CA HIS A 145 14.88 14.57 -9.50
C HIS A 145 15.22 13.09 -9.34
N LEU A 146 16.36 12.70 -9.91
CA LEU A 146 16.82 11.32 -10.00
C LEU A 146 18.12 11.13 -9.23
N TYR A 147 18.46 9.88 -8.94
CA TYR A 147 19.73 9.49 -8.33
C TYR A 147 20.73 9.08 -9.42
N SER A 148 22.03 9.09 -9.09
CA SER A 148 23.11 8.85 -10.05
C SER A 148 23.09 7.45 -10.67
N ASP A 149 22.49 6.47 -9.98
CA ASP A 149 22.30 5.09 -10.41
C ASP A 149 21.00 4.85 -11.21
N MET A 150 20.19 5.88 -11.46
CA MET A 150 18.94 5.75 -12.20
C MET A 150 19.12 5.97 -13.70
N ASN A 151 18.46 5.13 -14.51
CA ASN A 151 18.39 5.32 -15.96
C ASN A 151 17.41 6.45 -16.31
N ILE A 152 17.94 7.63 -16.64
CA ILE A 152 17.16 8.85 -16.94
C ILE A 152 16.08 8.60 -18.00
N LYS A 153 16.45 8.03 -19.15
CA LYS A 153 15.52 7.80 -20.27
C LYS A 153 14.36 6.88 -19.87
N ARG A 154 14.62 5.88 -19.04
CA ARG A 154 13.59 4.98 -18.50
C ARG A 154 12.61 5.75 -17.60
N GLN A 155 13.13 6.61 -16.73
CA GLN A 155 12.29 7.40 -15.81
C GLN A 155 11.44 8.42 -16.56
N GLU A 156 12.01 9.12 -17.54
CA GLU A 156 11.27 10.05 -18.38
C GLU A 156 10.14 9.35 -19.15
N LYS A 157 10.39 8.18 -19.74
CA LYS A 157 9.36 7.37 -20.41
C LYS A 157 8.26 6.91 -19.45
N TYR A 158 8.62 6.48 -18.24
CA TYR A 158 7.65 6.11 -17.21
C TYR A 158 6.72 7.28 -16.89
N TRP A 159 7.28 8.43 -16.51
CA TRP A 159 6.50 9.61 -16.12
C TRP A 159 5.70 10.20 -17.27
N SER A 160 6.24 10.17 -18.49
CA SER A 160 5.52 10.61 -19.68
C SER A 160 4.26 9.78 -19.91
N ARG A 161 4.37 8.44 -19.81
CA ARG A 161 3.24 7.52 -19.91
C ARG A 161 2.24 7.72 -18.78
N GLU A 162 2.71 7.79 -17.54
CA GLU A 162 1.83 7.92 -16.37
C GLU A 162 1.05 9.24 -16.37
N LEU A 163 1.68 10.35 -16.74
CA LEU A 163 1.02 11.67 -16.69
C LEU A 163 0.31 12.03 -17.99
N GLY A 164 0.56 11.28 -19.08
CA GLY A 164 0.11 11.62 -20.42
C GLY A 164 0.64 12.98 -20.87
N ILE A 165 1.91 13.27 -20.57
CA ILE A 165 2.63 14.49 -20.96
C ILE A 165 3.78 14.09 -21.89
N PRO A 166 3.90 14.67 -23.09
CA PRO A 166 4.93 14.29 -24.05
C PRO A 166 6.33 14.68 -23.56
N LEU A 167 7.35 13.88 -23.92
CA LEU A 167 8.75 14.09 -23.53
C LEU A 167 9.30 15.48 -23.90
N LYS A 168 8.77 16.13 -24.94
CA LYS A 168 9.13 17.51 -25.31
C LYS A 168 8.87 18.55 -24.21
N GLN A 169 7.99 18.23 -23.25
CA GLN A 169 7.68 19.09 -22.11
C GLN A 169 8.52 18.77 -20.86
N PHE A 170 9.41 17.78 -20.93
CA PHE A 170 10.35 17.44 -19.86
C PHE A 170 11.58 18.33 -19.97
N ARG A 171 11.92 18.98 -18.86
CA ARG A 171 13.16 19.74 -18.69
C ARG A 171 14.29 18.81 -18.29
N LYS A 172 15.53 19.29 -18.45
CA LYS A 172 16.75 18.58 -18.02
C LYS A 172 16.59 18.10 -16.57
N SER A 173 16.62 16.79 -16.37
CA SER A 173 16.50 16.15 -15.06
C SER A 173 17.66 16.55 -14.14
N TYR A 174 17.35 16.76 -12.86
CA TYR A 174 18.34 16.98 -11.81
C TYR A 174 18.84 15.63 -11.28
N ILE A 175 20.16 15.44 -11.27
CA ILE A 175 20.80 14.20 -10.82
C ILE A 175 21.49 14.45 -9.48
N LYS A 176 20.99 13.81 -8.43
CA LYS A 176 21.63 13.76 -7.11
C LYS A 176 22.89 12.90 -7.18
N LYS A 177 23.96 13.32 -6.49
CA LYS A 177 25.20 12.53 -6.37
C LYS A 177 24.99 11.22 -5.63
N SER A 178 24.08 11.20 -4.65
CA SER A 178 23.72 10.02 -3.87
C SER A 178 23.15 8.89 -4.73
N LEU A 179 23.30 7.66 -4.26
CA LEU A 179 22.71 6.46 -4.86
C LEU A 179 21.30 6.20 -4.31
N SER A 180 20.40 5.71 -5.16
CA SER A 180 19.08 5.27 -4.74
C SER A 180 19.14 4.03 -3.84
N SER A 181 20.11 3.15 -4.09
CA SER A 181 20.37 1.94 -3.31
C SER A 181 20.78 2.21 -1.85
N ALA A 182 21.36 3.38 -1.59
CA ALA A 182 21.81 3.79 -0.26
C ALA A 182 20.68 4.38 0.62
N ILE A 183 19.47 4.54 0.07
CA ILE A 183 18.33 5.08 0.81
C ILE A 183 17.71 3.98 1.67
N THR A 184 17.69 4.19 2.98
CA THR A 184 17.09 3.28 3.96
C THR A 184 15.56 3.28 3.93
N TYR A 185 14.94 4.40 3.51
CA TYR A 185 13.48 4.53 3.37
C TYR A 185 13.01 4.30 1.93
N LYS A 186 12.39 3.14 1.65
CA LYS A 186 11.99 2.72 0.30
C LYS A 186 10.54 3.01 -0.07
N ASN A 187 9.88 4.00 0.53
CA ASN A 187 8.44 4.22 0.31
C ASN A 187 8.08 4.93 -1.00
N GLY A 188 9.07 5.19 -1.88
CA GLY A 188 8.83 5.71 -3.22
C GLY A 188 8.54 4.59 -4.23
N PHE A 189 7.91 4.94 -5.36
CA PHE A 189 7.59 4.01 -6.45
C PHE A 189 8.81 3.54 -7.26
N GLY A 190 10.02 3.88 -6.82
CA GLY A 190 11.29 3.55 -7.50
C GLY A 190 11.55 4.36 -8.78
N GLN A 191 10.78 5.43 -9.02
CA GLN A 191 10.85 6.20 -10.28
C GLN A 191 11.48 7.60 -10.12
N GLY A 192 12.17 7.83 -8.99
CA GLY A 192 12.60 9.16 -8.57
C GLY A 192 11.42 10.06 -8.18
N THR A 193 11.71 11.35 -8.01
CA THR A 193 10.67 12.35 -7.68
C THR A 193 10.35 13.19 -8.91
N CYS A 194 9.07 13.39 -9.18
CA CYS A 194 8.61 14.15 -10.34
C CYS A 194 7.96 15.46 -9.90
N THR A 195 8.32 16.54 -10.57
CA THR A 195 7.73 17.87 -10.41
C THR A 195 6.95 18.22 -11.66
N VAL A 196 5.67 18.57 -11.50
CA VAL A 196 4.85 19.17 -12.56
C VAL A 196 4.67 20.65 -12.25
N SER A 197 4.96 21.51 -13.22
CA SER A 197 4.93 22.96 -13.06
C SER A 197 4.13 23.63 -14.18
N VAL A 198 3.44 24.71 -13.83
CA VAL A 198 2.88 25.69 -14.76
C VAL A 198 3.40 27.09 -14.41
N TYR A 199 3.73 27.87 -15.44
CA TYR A 199 4.31 29.21 -15.33
C TYR A 199 3.28 30.27 -15.74
N LEU A 200 2.21 30.37 -14.97
CA LEU A 200 1.13 31.35 -15.19
C LEU A 200 0.91 32.13 -13.90
N THR A 201 1.20 33.42 -13.93
CA THR A 201 1.08 34.30 -12.77
C THR A 201 -0.36 34.40 -12.27
N GLU A 202 -1.33 34.47 -13.18
CA GLU A 202 -2.75 34.53 -12.84
C GLU A 202 -3.21 33.29 -12.06
N VAL A 203 -2.88 32.09 -12.54
CA VAL A 203 -3.19 30.83 -11.83
C VAL A 203 -2.52 30.81 -10.46
N THR A 204 -1.27 31.26 -10.38
CA THR A 204 -0.54 31.33 -9.11
C THR A 204 -1.23 32.26 -8.12
N ALA A 205 -1.67 33.44 -8.58
CA ALA A 205 -2.41 34.39 -7.76
C ALA A 205 -3.75 33.80 -7.28
N GLN A 206 -4.53 33.19 -8.18
CA GLN A 206 -5.80 32.54 -7.84
C GLN A 206 -5.63 31.43 -6.79
N VAL A 207 -4.62 30.58 -6.93
CA VAL A 207 -4.30 29.52 -5.96
C VAL A 207 -3.93 30.09 -4.60
N LEU A 208 -3.01 31.07 -4.56
CA LEU A 208 -2.56 31.66 -3.30
C LEU A 208 -3.67 32.44 -2.60
N MET A 209 -4.48 33.20 -3.35
CA MET A 209 -5.61 33.94 -2.78
C MET A 209 -6.75 33.00 -2.36
N GLY A 210 -6.98 31.90 -3.06
CA GLY A 210 -7.93 30.87 -2.64
C GLY A 210 -7.52 30.21 -1.32
N ILE A 211 -6.23 29.89 -1.14
CA ILE A 211 -5.71 29.40 0.14
C ILE A 211 -5.85 30.45 1.23
N LYS A 212 -5.47 31.70 0.95
CA LYS A 212 -5.62 32.81 1.90
C LYS A 212 -7.08 32.96 2.35
N TYR A 213 -8.03 32.93 1.41
CA TYR A 213 -9.45 33.01 1.73
C TYR A 213 -9.90 31.87 2.65
N ILE A 214 -9.45 30.63 2.41
CA ILE A 214 -9.73 29.49 3.31
C ILE A 214 -9.18 29.77 4.72
N GLN A 215 -7.95 30.28 4.82
CA GLN A 215 -7.32 30.60 6.12
C GLN A 215 -8.10 31.69 6.86
N ASP A 216 -8.48 32.75 6.16
CA ASP A 216 -9.24 33.86 6.73
C ASP A 216 -10.67 33.42 7.13
N SER A 217 -11.24 32.40 6.46
CA SER A 217 -12.58 31.86 6.75
C SER A 217 -12.60 30.83 7.88
N LEU A 218 -11.48 30.17 8.14
CA LEU A 218 -11.36 29.20 9.24
C LEU A 218 -11.01 29.97 10.52
N VAL A 219 -12.04 30.55 11.15
CA VAL A 219 -11.93 31.08 12.52
C VAL A 219 -11.80 29.87 13.46
N PHE A 220 -10.60 29.63 13.96
CA PHE A 220 -10.36 28.75 15.10
C PHE A 220 -10.48 29.53 16.41
#